data_AF-A0A8J8EAX7-F1
#
_entry.id   AF-A0A8J8EAX7-F1
#
_cell.length_a   1.000
_cell.length_b   1.000
_cell.length_c   1.000
_cell.angle_alpha   90.00
_cell.angle_beta   90.00
_cell.angle_gamma   90.00
#
_symmetry.space_group_name_H-M   'P 1'
#
loop_
_entity.id
_entity.type
_entity.pdbx_description
1 polymer ?
#
loop_
_entity_poly.entity_id
_entity_poly.type
_entity_poly.pdbx_seq_one_letter_code
_entity_poly.pdbx_strand_id
1 'polypeptide(L)'
;MEIRGRHVAVILIGLAIIGFILNSQVQHYQGGEIYESANHAYGLLVKGFNVTVVVETVDGKTIKGNLLSVRGSTISIVVNGTTYTVGGPEATKEDIKAKLIRVIYHGKVYLYEVTPLEGTGSEVFSKLLPPQYYSVRYSGRIYIDGNITPIEIGKLKYLADYKTYGSITINHLSSNGAIITANMVPVQYLAKYLGNYTVYTYGLLYVNSDERNLPLRLVEVRSP
;
A
#
# COMPACT_ATOMS: atom_id res chain seq x y z
N MET A 1 -46.31 22.36 43.12
CA MET A 1 -44.88 22.69 43.03
C MET A 1 -44.64 23.23 41.63
N GLU A 2 -44.84 24.54 41.42
CA GLU A 2 -44.62 25.17 40.12
C GLU A 2 -43.12 25.24 39.85
N ILE A 3 -42.64 24.39 38.94
CA ILE A 3 -41.29 24.53 38.41
C ILE A 3 -41.31 25.81 37.57
N ARG A 4 -40.83 26.92 38.15
CA ARG A 4 -40.68 28.21 37.45
C ARG A 4 -39.99 27.95 36.10
N GLY A 5 -40.54 28.46 35.00
CA GLY A 5 -40.09 28.15 33.63
C GLY A 5 -38.58 28.35 33.38
N ARG A 6 -37.90 29.18 34.18
CA ARG A 6 -36.43 29.28 34.22
C ARG A 6 -35.72 27.96 34.57
N HIS A 7 -36.26 27.17 35.48
CA HIS A 7 -35.65 25.90 35.90
C HIS A 7 -35.83 24.82 34.82
N VAL A 8 -36.97 24.81 34.12
CA VAL A 8 -37.21 23.94 32.96
C VAL A 8 -36.23 24.28 31.82
N ALA A 9 -36.02 25.57 31.55
CA ALA A 9 -35.08 26.01 30.51
C ALA A 9 -33.63 25.59 30.82
N VAL A 10 -33.19 25.72 32.08
CA VAL A 10 -31.84 25.29 32.50
C VAL A 10 -31.65 23.78 32.35
N ILE A 11 -32.67 22.98 32.70
CA ILE A 11 -32.62 21.52 32.53
C ILE A 11 -32.55 21.14 31.04
N LEU A 12 -33.33 21.78 30.18
CA LEU A 12 -33.30 21.53 28.73
C LEU A 12 -31.97 21.91 28.10
N ILE A 13 -31.38 23.04 28.49
CA ILE A 13 -30.05 23.45 28.02
C ILE A 13 -28.99 22.44 28.50
N GLY A 14 -29.06 21.99 29.76
CA GLY A 14 -28.17 20.96 30.29
C GLY A 14 -28.25 19.64 29.52
N LEU A 15 -29.46 19.17 29.22
CA LEU A 15 -29.69 17.96 28.42
C LEU A 15 -29.21 18.13 26.97
N ALA A 16 -29.39 19.31 26.36
CA ALA A 16 -28.89 19.58 25.02
C ALA A 16 -27.36 19.59 24.95
N ILE A 17 -26.68 20.17 25.96
CA ILE A 17 -25.22 20.17 26.06
C ILE A 17 -24.70 18.75 26.27
N ILE A 18 -25.32 17.97 27.17
CA ILE A 18 -24.94 16.57 27.39
C ILE A 18 -25.16 15.75 26.12
N GLY A 19 -26.31 15.94 25.44
CA GLY A 19 -26.60 15.31 24.16
C GLY A 19 -25.56 15.66 23.09
N PHE A 20 -25.12 16.92 23.02
CA PHE A 20 -24.08 17.38 22.11
C PHE A 20 -22.70 16.76 22.43
N ILE A 21 -22.32 16.72 23.72
CA ILE A 21 -21.07 16.11 24.16
C ILE A 21 -21.06 14.61 23.84
N LEU A 22 -22.13 13.89 24.18
CA LEU A 22 -22.26 12.46 23.86
C LEU A 22 -22.23 12.23 22.35
N ASN A 23 -22.94 13.03 21.56
CA ASN A 23 -22.94 12.93 20.11
C ASN A 23 -21.54 13.20 19.51
N SER A 24 -20.80 14.17 20.05
CA SER A 24 -19.43 14.47 19.61
C SER A 24 -18.40 13.37 19.96
N GLN A 25 -18.68 12.55 20.97
CA GLN A 25 -17.82 11.44 21.38
C GLN A 25 -18.19 10.11 20.68
N VAL A 26 -19.41 9.98 20.20
CA VAL A 26 -19.80 8.88 19.32
C VAL A 26 -19.29 9.22 17.93
N GLN A 27 -18.22 8.57 17.48
CA GLN A 27 -17.83 8.58 16.07
C GLN A 27 -19.03 8.10 15.25
N HIS A 28 -19.78 9.05 14.69
CA HIS A 28 -20.99 8.78 13.93
C HIS A 28 -20.60 8.22 12.59
N TYR A 29 -20.92 6.95 12.40
CA TYR A 29 -20.70 6.21 11.19
C TYR A 29 -21.54 6.79 10.05
N GLN A 30 -20.89 7.39 9.05
CA GLN A 30 -21.47 7.59 7.72
C GLN A 30 -20.68 6.72 6.76
N GLY A 31 -21.35 5.85 5.99
CA GLY A 31 -20.69 4.93 5.05
C GLY A 31 -19.74 5.60 4.03
N GLY A 32 -19.75 6.94 3.93
CA GLY A 32 -18.74 7.72 3.22
C GLY A 32 -17.31 7.59 3.78
N GLU A 33 -17.14 7.40 5.09
CA GLU A 33 -15.81 7.35 5.74
C GLU A 33 -14.97 6.16 5.26
N ILE A 34 -15.59 5.03 4.90
CA ILE A 34 -14.87 3.87 4.33
C ILE A 34 -14.44 4.12 2.91
N TYR A 35 -15.30 4.75 2.10
CA TYR A 35 -14.95 5.13 0.74
C TYR A 35 -13.81 6.16 0.74
N GLU A 36 -13.88 7.16 1.62
CA GLU A 36 -12.82 8.14 1.83
C GLU A 36 -11.52 7.47 2.30
N SER A 37 -11.60 6.54 3.25
CA SER A 37 -10.44 5.78 3.73
C SER A 37 -9.84 4.91 2.63
N ALA A 38 -10.66 4.26 1.82
CA ALA A 38 -10.24 3.44 0.68
C ALA A 38 -9.54 4.30 -0.39
N ASN A 39 -10.13 5.45 -0.74
CA ASN A 39 -9.54 6.39 -1.69
C ASN A 39 -8.24 7.00 -1.17
N HIS A 40 -8.19 7.39 0.10
CA HIS A 40 -6.97 7.91 0.73
C HIS A 40 -5.86 6.84 0.72
N ALA A 41 -6.18 5.62 1.15
CA ALA A 41 -5.26 4.48 1.11
C ALA A 41 -4.77 4.20 -0.32
N TYR A 42 -5.66 4.23 -1.31
CA TYR A 42 -5.32 4.06 -2.72
C TYR A 42 -4.37 5.17 -3.22
N GLY A 43 -4.67 6.43 -2.92
CA GLY A 43 -3.84 7.57 -3.31
C GLY A 43 -2.41 7.46 -2.77
N LEU A 44 -2.26 7.05 -1.50
CA LEU A 44 -0.96 6.79 -0.89
C LEU A 44 -0.23 5.61 -1.57
N LEU A 45 -0.96 4.53 -1.88
CA LEU A 45 -0.39 3.35 -2.52
C LEU A 45 0.17 3.66 -3.91
N VAL A 46 -0.60 4.38 -4.75
CA VAL A 46 -0.19 4.87 -6.08
C VAL A 46 1.03 5.78 -5.99
N LYS A 47 1.11 6.61 -4.95
CA LYS A 47 2.26 7.49 -4.71
C LYS A 47 3.53 6.69 -4.34
N GLY A 48 3.40 5.45 -3.87
CA GLY A 48 4.50 4.56 -3.51
C GLY A 48 4.69 4.34 -2.01
N PHE A 49 3.74 4.77 -1.18
CA PHE A 49 3.81 4.56 0.27
C PHE A 49 3.61 3.08 0.63
N ASN A 50 4.25 2.69 1.73
CA ASN A 50 3.86 1.52 2.50
C ASN A 50 2.73 1.93 3.44
N VAL A 51 1.57 1.30 3.28
CA VAL A 51 0.36 1.67 4.02
C VAL A 51 -0.05 0.50 4.89
N THR A 52 -0.28 0.77 6.16
CA THR A 52 -0.88 -0.18 7.10
C THR A 52 -2.32 0.24 7.37
N VAL A 53 -3.25 -0.70 7.27
CA VAL A 53 -4.66 -0.49 7.55
C VAL A 53 -4.98 -1.16 8.88
N VAL A 54 -5.55 -0.39 9.79
CA VAL A 54 -6.11 -0.87 11.05
C VAL A 54 -7.61 -0.81 10.96
N VAL A 55 -8.27 -1.94 11.19
CA VAL A 55 -9.71 -2.12 11.07
C VAL A 55 -10.28 -2.46 12.43
N GLU A 56 -11.23 -1.68 12.92
CA GLU A 56 -12.16 -2.11 13.97
C GLU A 56 -13.34 -2.79 13.29
N THR A 57 -13.60 -4.04 13.64
CA THR A 57 -14.69 -4.81 13.05
C THR A 57 -16.02 -4.54 13.77
N VAL A 58 -17.13 -4.89 13.13
CA VAL A 58 -18.47 -4.75 13.74
C VAL A 58 -18.64 -5.58 15.02
N ASP A 59 -17.87 -6.66 15.19
CA ASP A 59 -17.82 -7.47 16.42
C ASP A 59 -16.78 -6.96 17.45
N GLY A 60 -16.20 -5.77 17.23
CA GLY A 60 -15.32 -5.10 18.20
C GLY A 60 -13.87 -5.59 18.22
N LYS A 61 -13.44 -6.40 17.24
CA LYS A 61 -12.03 -6.82 17.12
C LYS A 61 -11.22 -5.78 16.34
N THR A 62 -9.94 -5.68 16.67
CA THR A 62 -8.99 -4.88 15.89
C THR A 62 -8.11 -5.78 15.03
N ILE A 63 -8.10 -5.54 13.72
CA ILE A 63 -7.27 -6.25 12.75
C ILE A 63 -6.30 -5.26 12.13
N LYS A 64 -5.01 -5.61 12.07
CA LYS A 64 -3.96 -4.80 11.45
C LYS A 64 -3.34 -5.57 10.30
N GLY A 65 -3.30 -4.97 9.11
CA GLY A 65 -2.71 -5.57 7.92
C GLY A 65 -2.07 -4.55 7.00
N ASN A 66 -1.15 -5.00 6.16
CA ASN A 66 -0.54 -4.14 5.14
C ASN A 66 -1.45 -4.05 3.93
N LEU A 67 -1.62 -2.84 3.39
CA LEU A 67 -2.43 -2.61 2.21
C LEU A 67 -1.80 -3.31 1.00
N LEU A 68 -2.60 -4.14 0.31
CA LEU A 68 -2.22 -4.78 -0.94
C LEU A 68 -2.81 -4.04 -2.14
N SER A 69 -4.11 -3.77 -2.11
CA SER A 69 -4.82 -3.08 -3.18
C SER A 69 -6.14 -2.50 -2.68
N VAL A 70 -6.71 -1.59 -3.46
CA VAL A 70 -8.05 -1.04 -3.27
C VAL A 70 -8.81 -1.17 -4.58
N ARG A 71 -10.06 -1.65 -4.52
CA ARG A 71 -10.96 -1.78 -5.69
C ARG A 71 -12.33 -1.21 -5.30
N GLY A 72 -12.63 0.00 -5.76
CA GLY A 72 -13.82 0.72 -5.30
C GLY A 72 -13.79 0.94 -3.80
N SER A 73 -14.79 0.43 -3.08
CA SER A 73 -14.87 0.48 -1.61
C SER A 73 -14.25 -0.72 -0.89
N THR A 74 -13.70 -1.70 -1.63
CA THR A 74 -13.11 -2.91 -1.04
C THR A 74 -11.60 -2.73 -0.88
N ILE A 75 -11.09 -2.93 0.32
CA ILE A 75 -9.66 -2.85 0.65
C ILE A 75 -9.11 -4.27 0.83
N SER A 76 -8.10 -4.65 0.07
CA SER A 76 -7.36 -5.89 0.30
C SER A 76 -6.16 -5.63 1.20
N ILE A 77 -6.09 -6.35 2.31
CA ILE A 77 -4.98 -6.30 3.26
C ILE A 77 -4.30 -7.66 3.38
N VAL A 78 -3.01 -7.66 3.71
CA VAL A 78 -2.26 -8.86 4.06
C VAL A 78 -2.04 -8.89 5.57
N VAL A 79 -2.54 -9.94 6.21
CA VAL A 79 -2.36 -10.23 7.63
C VAL A 79 -1.63 -11.57 7.75
N ASN A 80 -0.42 -11.56 8.32
CA ASN A 80 0.40 -12.77 8.50
C ASN A 80 0.57 -13.62 7.22
N GLY A 81 0.67 -12.98 6.06
CA GLY A 81 0.83 -13.64 4.76
C GLY A 81 -0.47 -14.06 4.06
N THR A 82 -1.62 -13.96 4.74
CA THR A 82 -2.93 -14.24 4.16
C THR A 82 -3.61 -12.95 3.72
N THR A 83 -4.20 -12.96 2.52
CA THR A 83 -4.95 -11.82 2.00
C THR A 83 -6.38 -11.87 2.50
N TYR A 84 -6.85 -10.75 3.05
CA TYR A 84 -8.24 -10.54 3.46
C TYR A 84 -8.81 -9.33 2.75
N THR A 85 -10.10 -9.37 2.47
CA THR A 85 -10.87 -8.25 1.95
C THR A 85 -11.64 -7.57 3.08
N VAL A 86 -11.59 -6.24 3.09
CA VAL A 86 -12.25 -5.39 4.08
C VAL A 86 -13.28 -4.55 3.35
N GLY A 87 -14.51 -4.61 3.84
CA GLY A 87 -15.64 -3.85 3.31
C GLY A 87 -16.32 -3.02 4.38
N GLY A 88 -17.48 -2.46 3.99
CA GLY A 88 -18.38 -1.73 4.87
C GLY A 88 -18.87 -2.51 6.09
N PRO A 89 -19.67 -1.89 6.96
CA PRO A 89 -20.20 -2.55 8.15
C PRO A 89 -21.28 -3.57 7.75
N GLU A 90 -22.00 -3.28 6.67
CA GLU A 90 -23.02 -4.10 6.02
C GLU A 90 -22.44 -4.93 4.87
N ALA A 91 -21.12 -5.06 4.78
CA ALA A 91 -20.49 -5.88 3.76
C ALA A 91 -21.02 -7.33 3.79
N THR A 92 -21.30 -7.87 2.61
CA THR A 92 -21.80 -9.25 2.45
C THR A 92 -20.83 -10.15 1.69
N LYS A 93 -19.85 -9.57 0.99
CA LYS A 93 -18.91 -10.32 0.12
C LYS A 93 -17.49 -10.32 0.68
N GLU A 94 -17.13 -9.31 1.46
CA GLU A 94 -15.81 -9.16 2.06
C GLU A 94 -15.63 -10.02 3.30
N ASP A 95 -14.38 -10.46 3.53
CA ASP A 95 -14.00 -11.30 4.65
C ASP A 95 -14.16 -10.59 6.00
N ILE A 96 -13.97 -9.25 6.00
CA ILE A 96 -13.96 -8.41 7.20
C ILE A 96 -14.97 -7.28 7.03
N LYS A 97 -15.92 -7.19 7.97
CA LYS A 97 -16.88 -6.07 8.07
C LYS A 97 -16.31 -4.98 8.98
N ALA A 98 -15.97 -3.83 8.41
CA ALA A 98 -15.34 -2.75 9.15
C ALA A 98 -16.36 -1.76 9.74
N LYS A 99 -16.24 -1.54 11.05
CA LYS A 99 -16.86 -0.43 11.78
C LYS A 99 -15.95 0.81 11.84
N LEU A 100 -14.65 0.66 11.67
CA LEU A 100 -13.74 1.80 11.50
C LEU A 100 -12.54 1.36 10.69
N ILE A 101 -12.05 2.23 9.82
CA ILE A 101 -10.81 2.02 9.07
C ILE A 101 -9.87 3.18 9.38
N ARG A 102 -8.68 2.86 9.85
CA ARG A 102 -7.60 3.83 10.08
C ARG A 102 -6.43 3.51 9.15
N VAL A 103 -6.05 4.50 8.35
CA VAL A 103 -4.94 4.40 7.40
C VAL A 103 -3.68 4.97 8.06
N ILE A 104 -2.65 4.16 8.18
CA ILE A 104 -1.36 4.52 8.79
C ILE A 104 -0.28 4.48 7.72
N TYR A 105 0.52 5.54 7.63
CA TYR A 105 1.65 5.67 6.73
C TYR A 105 2.75 6.52 7.40
N HIS A 106 3.97 6.43 6.90
CA HIS A 106 5.13 7.14 7.46
C HIS A 106 6.05 7.68 6.36
N GLY A 107 6.84 8.70 6.73
CA GLY A 107 7.86 9.30 5.88
C GLY A 107 7.35 9.99 4.62
N LYS A 108 8.20 10.00 3.59
CA LYS A 108 7.94 10.50 2.23
C LYS A 108 8.26 9.40 1.23
N VAL A 109 7.89 9.59 -0.03
CA VAL A 109 8.36 8.74 -1.13
C VAL A 109 9.35 9.54 -1.97
N TYR A 110 10.61 9.12 -1.95
CA TYR A 110 11.68 9.66 -2.77
C TYR A 110 11.74 8.87 -4.08
N LEU A 111 11.54 9.57 -5.19
CA LEU A 111 11.59 8.99 -6.52
C LEU A 111 12.97 9.26 -7.12
N TYR A 112 13.74 8.22 -7.38
CA TYR A 112 15.07 8.31 -7.96
C TYR A 112 15.09 7.79 -9.39
N GLU A 113 15.94 8.40 -10.21
CA GLU A 113 16.35 7.79 -11.47
C GLU A 113 17.39 6.70 -11.20
N VAL A 114 17.17 5.54 -11.79
CA VAL A 114 18.12 4.44 -11.88
C VAL A 114 18.75 4.50 -13.26
N THR A 115 19.97 5.03 -13.32
CA THR A 115 20.83 4.94 -14.52
C THR A 115 21.06 3.47 -14.88
N PRO A 116 21.39 3.15 -16.13
CA PRO A 116 21.69 1.78 -16.54
C PRO A 116 22.64 1.06 -15.58
N LEU A 117 22.20 -0.10 -15.08
CA LEU A 117 22.97 -1.02 -14.27
C LEU A 117 23.04 -2.37 -14.97
N GLU A 118 24.21 -2.99 -14.94
CA GLU A 118 24.47 -4.33 -15.47
C GLU A 118 25.18 -5.19 -14.42
N GLY A 119 24.90 -6.48 -14.43
CA GLY A 119 25.58 -7.48 -13.61
C GLY A 119 24.64 -8.58 -13.15
N THR A 120 25.06 -9.34 -12.16
CA THR A 120 24.21 -10.37 -11.55
C THR A 120 23.01 -9.70 -10.88
N GLY A 121 21.80 -10.23 -11.06
CA GLY A 121 20.57 -9.63 -10.52
C GLY A 121 20.64 -9.37 -9.01
N SER A 122 21.24 -10.27 -8.24
CA SER A 122 21.43 -10.09 -6.79
C SER A 122 22.27 -8.84 -6.47
N GLU A 123 23.34 -8.60 -7.24
CA GLU A 123 24.22 -7.45 -7.07
C GLU A 123 23.57 -6.15 -7.55
N VAL A 124 22.87 -6.21 -8.68
CA VAL A 124 22.18 -5.04 -9.26
C VAL A 124 21.06 -4.57 -8.34
N PHE A 125 20.18 -5.47 -7.90
CA PHE A 125 19.01 -5.11 -7.09
C PHE A 125 19.35 -4.79 -5.63
N SER A 126 20.44 -5.35 -5.06
CA SER A 126 20.88 -4.99 -3.71
C SER A 126 21.39 -3.54 -3.60
N LYS A 127 22.02 -3.01 -4.65
CA LYS A 127 22.42 -1.58 -4.73
C LYS A 127 21.23 -0.61 -4.66
N LEU A 128 20.03 -1.09 -4.98
CA LEU A 128 18.80 -0.30 -4.96
C LEU A 128 18.07 -0.37 -3.60
N LEU A 129 18.56 -1.16 -2.65
CA LEU A 129 17.99 -1.28 -1.31
C LEU A 129 18.81 -0.45 -0.31
N PRO A 130 18.28 0.67 0.22
CA PRO A 130 18.92 1.40 1.29
C PRO A 130 18.86 0.61 2.60
N PRO A 131 19.66 0.96 3.63
CA PRO A 131 19.67 0.26 4.90
C PRO A 131 18.38 0.44 5.72
N GLN A 132 17.70 1.58 5.57
CA GLN A 132 16.48 1.90 6.31
C GLN A 132 15.40 2.39 5.34
N TYR A 133 14.28 1.68 5.27
CA TYR A 133 13.12 2.04 4.45
C TYR A 133 11.86 1.35 4.97
N TYR A 134 10.71 1.93 4.65
CA TYR A 134 9.40 1.32 4.81
C TYR A 134 9.03 0.45 3.61
N SER A 135 9.35 0.89 2.39
CA SER A 135 9.25 0.07 1.18
C SER A 135 10.15 0.59 0.06
N VAL A 136 10.60 -0.32 -0.82
CA VAL A 136 11.29 0.02 -2.06
C VAL A 136 10.66 -0.68 -3.24
N ARG A 137 10.25 0.08 -4.26
CA ARG A 137 9.60 -0.42 -5.46
C ARG A 137 10.30 0.10 -6.71
N TYR A 138 10.37 -0.74 -7.74
CA TYR A 138 11.07 -0.45 -8.98
C TYR A 138 10.10 -0.43 -10.16
N SER A 139 10.27 0.56 -11.03
CA SER A 139 9.56 0.65 -12.32
C SER A 139 10.55 0.91 -13.44
N GLY A 140 10.65 0.03 -14.42
CA GLY A 140 11.67 0.14 -15.46
C GLY A 140 11.72 -1.07 -16.37
N ARG A 141 12.61 -1.01 -17.38
CA ARG A 141 12.86 -2.13 -18.29
C ARG A 141 14.01 -2.96 -17.75
N ILE A 142 13.80 -4.26 -17.70
CA ILE A 142 14.78 -5.25 -17.25
C ILE A 142 15.01 -6.21 -18.40
N TYR A 143 16.26 -6.28 -18.84
CA TYR A 143 16.77 -7.24 -19.80
C TYR A 143 17.43 -8.35 -18.99
N ILE A 144 17.08 -9.59 -19.29
CA ILE A 144 17.52 -10.77 -18.57
C ILE A 144 18.23 -11.63 -19.59
N ASP A 145 19.53 -11.86 -19.38
CA ASP A 145 20.34 -12.69 -20.24
C ASP A 145 20.25 -14.17 -19.84
N GLY A 146 20.41 -15.04 -20.83
CA GLY A 146 20.44 -16.49 -20.68
C GLY A 146 19.07 -17.18 -20.67
N ASN A 147 19.08 -18.46 -20.29
CA ASN A 147 17.95 -19.37 -20.45
C ASN A 147 16.88 -19.23 -19.35
N ILE A 148 16.38 -18.03 -19.07
CA ILE A 148 15.26 -17.90 -18.15
C ILE A 148 14.00 -18.55 -18.74
N THR A 149 13.41 -19.47 -18.00
CA THR A 149 12.30 -20.27 -18.53
C THR A 149 10.98 -19.49 -18.50
N PRO A 150 10.02 -19.83 -19.39
CA PRO A 150 8.66 -19.29 -19.31
C PRO A 150 8.00 -19.49 -17.94
N ILE A 151 8.31 -20.59 -17.26
CA ILE A 151 7.78 -20.90 -15.93
C ILE A 151 8.35 -19.96 -14.87
N GLU A 152 9.64 -19.65 -14.91
CA GLU A 152 10.28 -18.74 -13.96
C GLU A 152 9.78 -17.30 -14.13
N ILE A 153 9.74 -16.80 -15.36
CA ILE A 153 9.15 -15.49 -15.67
C ILE A 153 7.65 -15.46 -15.30
N GLY A 154 6.92 -16.53 -15.61
CA GLY A 154 5.50 -16.65 -15.28
C GLY A 154 5.24 -16.60 -13.78
N LYS A 155 6.09 -17.25 -12.96
CA LYS A 155 6.03 -17.19 -11.50
C LYS A 155 6.32 -15.78 -10.97
N LEU A 156 7.36 -15.11 -11.49
CA LEU A 156 7.65 -13.72 -11.13
C LEU A 156 6.46 -12.81 -11.45
N LYS A 157 5.90 -12.93 -12.66
CA LYS A 157 4.71 -12.17 -13.06
C LYS A 157 3.53 -12.42 -12.15
N TYR A 158 3.18 -13.68 -11.89
CA TYR A 158 2.07 -14.03 -10.99
C TYR A 158 2.25 -13.41 -9.61
N LEU A 159 3.46 -13.51 -9.05
CA LEU A 159 3.73 -12.97 -7.72
C LEU A 159 3.69 -11.45 -7.69
N ALA A 160 4.25 -10.77 -8.69
CA ALA A 160 4.15 -9.33 -8.79
C ALA A 160 2.68 -8.89 -8.90
N ASP A 161 1.96 -9.41 -9.88
CA ASP A 161 0.61 -8.97 -10.24
C ASP A 161 -0.46 -9.30 -9.18
N TYR A 162 -0.30 -10.42 -8.45
CA TYR A 162 -1.33 -10.91 -7.51
C TYR A 162 -0.95 -10.80 -6.04
N LYS A 163 0.34 -10.72 -5.70
CA LYS A 163 0.80 -10.64 -4.30
C LYS A 163 1.39 -9.29 -3.93
N THR A 164 1.50 -8.38 -4.89
CA THR A 164 1.99 -7.02 -4.65
C THR A 164 1.10 -6.00 -5.36
N TYR A 165 1.37 -4.72 -5.13
CA TYR A 165 0.76 -3.64 -5.90
C TYR A 165 1.41 -3.44 -7.29
N GLY A 166 2.56 -4.08 -7.52
CA GLY A 166 3.28 -3.97 -8.78
C GLY A 166 2.74 -4.87 -9.87
N SER A 167 3.28 -4.72 -11.07
CA SER A 167 2.99 -5.60 -12.19
C SER A 167 4.21 -5.85 -13.06
N ILE A 168 4.24 -7.00 -13.72
CA ILE A 168 5.25 -7.36 -14.72
C ILE A 168 4.60 -7.54 -16.08
N THR A 169 5.09 -6.82 -17.08
CA THR A 169 4.75 -7.06 -18.49
C THR A 169 5.91 -7.80 -19.14
N ILE A 170 5.62 -8.94 -19.77
CA ILE A 170 6.61 -9.69 -20.57
C ILE A 170 6.59 -9.09 -21.97
N ASN A 171 7.65 -8.38 -22.35
CA ASN A 171 7.76 -7.75 -23.67
C ASN A 171 8.35 -8.70 -24.70
N HIS A 172 9.30 -9.54 -24.28
CA HIS A 172 9.94 -10.54 -25.13
C HIS A 172 10.41 -11.71 -24.28
N LEU A 173 10.34 -12.92 -24.85
CA LEU A 173 10.86 -14.14 -24.24
C LEU A 173 11.38 -15.05 -25.35
N SER A 174 12.64 -15.44 -25.24
CA SER A 174 13.33 -16.33 -26.18
C SER A 174 14.29 -17.27 -25.46
N SER A 175 14.94 -18.15 -26.21
CA SER A 175 16.04 -18.97 -25.69
C SER A 175 17.22 -18.13 -25.19
N ASN A 176 17.40 -16.90 -25.69
CA ASN A 176 18.58 -16.09 -25.39
C ASN A 176 18.33 -15.07 -24.28
N GLY A 177 17.14 -15.09 -23.67
CA GLY A 177 16.78 -14.13 -22.63
C GLY A 177 15.35 -13.63 -22.71
N ALA A 178 15.05 -12.69 -21.82
CA ALA A 178 13.76 -12.05 -21.70
C ALA A 178 13.90 -10.54 -21.56
N ILE A 179 12.89 -9.81 -22.05
CA ILE A 179 12.73 -8.38 -21.78
C ILE A 179 11.40 -8.23 -21.05
N ILE A 180 11.45 -7.64 -19.87
CA ILE A 180 10.26 -7.35 -19.06
C ILE A 180 10.22 -5.88 -18.66
N THR A 181 9.01 -5.39 -18.42
CA THR A 181 8.78 -4.08 -17.82
C THR A 181 8.18 -4.30 -16.44
N ALA A 182 8.88 -3.81 -15.42
CA ALA A 182 8.38 -3.74 -14.06
C ALA A 182 7.64 -2.41 -13.85
N ASN A 183 6.52 -2.46 -13.13
CA ASN A 183 5.80 -1.29 -12.65
C ASN A 183 5.56 -1.45 -11.15
N MET A 184 6.14 -0.58 -10.33
CA MET A 184 6.05 -0.58 -8.86
C MET A 184 6.31 -1.95 -8.18
N VAL A 185 7.18 -2.78 -8.74
CA VAL A 185 7.47 -4.12 -8.22
C VAL A 185 8.44 -4.01 -7.03
N PRO A 186 8.20 -4.69 -5.90
CA PRO A 186 9.14 -4.70 -4.78
C PRO A 186 10.53 -5.18 -5.22
N VAL A 187 11.57 -4.43 -4.89
CA VAL A 187 12.95 -4.75 -5.32
C VAL A 187 13.40 -6.12 -4.78
N GLN A 188 12.93 -6.51 -3.59
CA GLN A 188 13.21 -7.82 -3.00
C GLN A 188 12.67 -8.98 -3.85
N TYR A 189 11.55 -8.78 -4.56
CA TYR A 189 11.04 -9.80 -5.48
C TYR A 189 11.95 -9.93 -6.69
N LEU A 190 12.38 -8.80 -7.26
CA LEU A 190 13.33 -8.80 -8.38
C LEU A 190 14.65 -9.47 -7.98
N ALA A 191 15.22 -9.12 -6.83
CA ALA A 191 16.42 -9.75 -6.29
C ALA A 191 16.26 -11.26 -6.09
N LYS A 192 15.11 -11.70 -5.55
CA LYS A 192 14.85 -13.13 -5.28
C LYS A 192 14.69 -13.96 -6.55
N TYR A 193 13.96 -13.46 -7.54
CA TYR A 193 13.57 -14.24 -8.72
C TYR A 193 14.51 -14.05 -9.91
N LEU A 194 15.20 -12.91 -9.99
CA LEU A 194 16.18 -12.62 -11.04
C LEU A 194 17.62 -12.69 -10.53
N GLY A 195 17.81 -13.05 -9.26
CA GLY A 195 19.08 -12.95 -8.56
C GLY A 195 20.25 -13.70 -9.19
N ASN A 196 19.97 -14.83 -9.85
CA ASN A 196 20.97 -15.70 -10.46
C ASN A 196 21.18 -15.42 -11.96
N TYR A 197 20.48 -14.45 -12.53
CA TYR A 197 20.61 -14.09 -13.94
C TYR A 197 21.45 -12.84 -14.08
N THR A 198 22.17 -12.73 -15.19
CA THR A 198 22.73 -11.45 -15.61
C THR A 198 21.59 -10.57 -16.09
N VAL A 199 21.53 -9.34 -15.58
CA VAL A 199 20.50 -8.38 -15.92
C VAL A 199 21.11 -7.06 -16.35
N TYR A 200 20.44 -6.38 -17.27
CA TYR A 200 20.65 -4.98 -17.58
C TYR A 200 19.34 -4.22 -17.34
N THR A 201 19.38 -3.13 -16.57
CA THR A 201 18.16 -2.48 -16.10
C THR A 201 18.29 -0.96 -15.94
N TYR A 202 17.21 -0.22 -16.21
CA TYR A 202 17.12 1.23 -16.01
C TYR A 202 15.66 1.67 -15.82
N GLY A 203 15.45 2.74 -15.04
CA GLY A 203 14.11 3.21 -14.74
C GLY A 203 14.03 4.11 -13.51
N LEU A 204 12.99 3.92 -12.70
CA LEU A 204 12.66 4.70 -11.52
C LEU A 204 12.59 3.81 -10.27
N LEU A 205 13.12 4.34 -9.18
CA LEU A 205 13.09 3.72 -7.86
C LEU A 205 12.25 4.57 -6.90
N TYR A 206 11.25 3.95 -6.30
CA TYR A 206 10.36 4.55 -5.32
C TYR A 206 10.80 4.07 -3.94
N VAL A 207 11.36 4.96 -3.13
CA VAL A 207 11.79 4.64 -1.77
C VAL A 207 10.91 5.38 -0.78
N ASN A 208 10.12 4.63 -0.01
CA ASN A 208 9.38 5.18 1.12
C ASN A 208 10.27 5.12 2.37
N SER A 209 10.65 6.27 2.91
CA SER A 209 11.51 6.43 4.08
C SER A 209 11.28 7.79 4.73
N ASP A 210 11.74 7.99 5.96
CA ASP A 210 11.69 9.31 6.60
C ASP A 210 12.66 10.29 5.92
N GLU A 211 13.87 9.82 5.63
CA GLU A 211 14.95 10.62 5.06
C GLU A 211 15.40 10.12 3.69
N ARG A 212 16.02 11.03 2.92
CA ARG A 212 16.71 10.68 1.68
C ARG A 212 17.95 9.86 2.02
N ASN A 213 18.02 8.64 1.49
CA ASN A 213 18.96 7.61 1.94
C ASN A 213 19.74 6.92 0.80
N LEU A 214 19.62 7.43 -0.43
CA LEU A 214 20.37 6.92 -1.58
C LEU A 214 21.10 8.05 -2.33
N PRO A 215 22.33 7.80 -2.81
CA PRO A 215 23.11 8.74 -3.61
C PRO A 215 22.70 8.74 -5.10
N LEU A 216 21.42 8.47 -5.39
CA LEU A 216 20.89 8.51 -6.75
C LEU A 216 20.34 9.90 -7.09
N ARG A 217 20.19 10.18 -8.40
CA ARG A 217 19.54 11.42 -8.87
C ARG A 217 18.08 11.42 -8.44
N LEU A 218 17.73 12.38 -7.59
CA LEU A 218 16.36 12.57 -7.14
C LEU A 218 15.55 13.23 -8.25
N VAL A 219 14.42 12.64 -8.62
CA VAL A 219 13.48 13.13 -9.63
C VAL A 219 12.34 13.88 -8.96
N GLU A 220 11.77 13.31 -7.89
CA GLU A 220 10.58 13.83 -7.23
C GLU A 220 10.58 13.44 -5.75
N VAL A 221 9.93 14.25 -4.89
CA VAL A 221 9.59 13.87 -3.52
C VAL A 221 8.08 13.98 -3.36
N ARG A 222 7.43 12.85 -3.02
CA ARG A 222 5.99 12.80 -2.79
C ARG A 222 5.69 12.83 -1.31
N SER A 223 4.75 13.69 -0.97
CA SER A 223 4.16 13.79 0.37
C SER A 223 2.71 13.28 0.34
N PRO A 224 2.17 12.90 1.51
CA PRO A 224 0.80 12.42 1.67
C PRO A 224 -0.24 13.31 1.00
#